data_AF-A0A843I2R8-F1
#
_entry.id   AF-A0A843I2R8-F1
#
_cell.length_a   1.000
_cell.length_b   1.000
_cell.length_c   1.000
_cell.angle_alpha   90.00
_cell.angle_beta   90.00
_cell.angle_gamma   90.00
#
_symmetry.space_group_name_H-M   'P 1'
#
loop_
_entity.id
_entity.type
_entity.pdbx_description
1 polymer ?
#
loop_
_entity_poly.entity_id
_entity_poly.type
_entity_poly.pdbx_seq_one_letter_code
_entity_poly.pdbx_strand_id
1 'polypeptide(L)'
;IAGIMAAKRTYELIPMCHPIPIENVEVDIQVNDNEITVISTVKTHYKTGVEMEALTATATALLTIWDMVKKYEKDQNGQYPITQIIDIKVTNKVKLKI
;
A
#
# COMPACT_ATOMS: atom_id res chain seq x y z
N ILE A 1 5.28 1.10 -8.68
CA ILE A 1 6.70 0.97 -8.25
C ILE A 1 6.85 1.18 -6.74
N ALA A 2 6.51 2.35 -6.20
CA ALA A 2 6.72 2.66 -4.78
C ALA A 2 6.11 1.62 -3.82
N GLY A 3 4.87 1.17 -4.07
CA GLY A 3 4.24 0.11 -3.27
C GLY A 3 5.01 -1.22 -3.27
N ILE A 4 5.55 -1.65 -4.42
CA ILE A 4 6.35 -2.87 -4.55
C ILE A 4 7.65 -2.77 -3.73
N MET A 5 8.32 -1.61 -3.80
CA MET A 5 9.53 -1.37 -3.01
C MET A 5 9.23 -1.33 -1.52
N ALA A 6 8.13 -0.69 -1.13
CA ALA A 6 7.71 -0.56 0.26
C ALA A 6 7.38 -1.92 0.88
N ALA A 7 6.67 -2.79 0.17
CA ALA A 7 6.39 -4.16 0.62
C ALA A 7 7.66 -4.89 1.07
N LYS A 8 8.73 -4.82 0.26
CA LYS A 8 10.01 -5.47 0.52
C LYS A 8 10.80 -4.87 1.68
N ARG A 9 10.45 -3.66 2.12
CA ARG A 9 11.13 -2.91 3.19
C ARG A 9 10.23 -2.71 4.41
N THR A 10 9.13 -3.45 4.51
CA THR A 10 8.18 -3.34 5.63
C THR A 10 8.85 -3.53 6.99
N TYR A 11 9.78 -4.47 7.10
CA TYR A 11 10.55 -4.73 8.33
C TYR A 11 11.49 -3.58 8.72
N GLU A 12 11.87 -2.71 7.78
CA GLU A 12 12.67 -1.51 8.09
C GLU A 12 11.80 -0.39 8.66
N LEU A 13 10.50 -0.40 8.35
CA LEU A 13 9.55 0.66 8.72
C LEU A 13 8.77 0.31 10.00
N ILE A 14 8.48 -0.98 10.23
CA ILE A 14 7.64 -1.45 11.32
C ILE A 14 8.50 -2.30 12.28
N PRO A 15 8.83 -1.80 13.49
CA PRO A 15 9.85 -2.39 14.36
C PRO A 15 9.70 -3.88 14.71
N MET A 16 8.46 -4.38 14.74
CA MET A 16 8.15 -5.77 15.12
C MET A 16 7.85 -6.68 13.91
N CYS A 17 7.97 -6.15 12.69
CA CYS A 17 7.93 -6.97 11.48
C CYS A 17 9.28 -7.64 11.26
N HIS A 18 9.24 -8.87 10.75
CA HIS A 18 10.44 -9.64 10.46
C HIS A 18 10.76 -9.49 8.97
N PRO A 19 12.02 -9.63 8.55
CA PRO A 19 12.34 -9.78 7.14
C PRO A 19 11.71 -11.08 6.60
N ILE A 20 10.89 -10.96 5.55
CA ILE A 20 10.18 -12.06 4.90
C ILE A 20 10.70 -12.23 3.46
N PRO A 21 10.99 -13.46 3.00
CA PRO A 21 11.28 -13.73 1.59
C PRO A 21 10.00 -13.59 0.75
N ILE A 22 9.73 -12.37 0.27
CA ILE A 22 8.57 -12.10 -0.58
C ILE A 22 8.80 -12.72 -1.97
N GLU A 23 7.85 -13.53 -2.42
CA GLU A 23 7.90 -14.19 -3.72
C GLU A 23 7.24 -13.34 -4.81
N ASN A 24 6.14 -12.66 -4.47
CA ASN A 24 5.42 -11.83 -5.40
C ASN A 24 4.76 -10.63 -4.69
N VAL A 25 4.80 -9.48 -5.37
CA VAL A 25 4.05 -8.28 -5.01
C VAL A 25 3.40 -7.74 -6.28
N GLU A 26 2.10 -7.59 -6.23
CA GLU A 26 1.27 -6.95 -7.26
C GLU A 26 0.58 -5.73 -6.65
N VAL A 27 0.53 -4.63 -7.40
CA VAL A 27 -0.12 -3.39 -6.99
C VAL A 27 -0.96 -2.91 -8.16
N ASP A 28 -2.27 -3.11 -8.04
CA ASP A 28 -3.27 -2.68 -8.99
C ASP A 28 -3.81 -1.31 -8.59
N ILE A 29 -3.95 -0.43 -9.59
CA ILE A 29 -4.46 0.93 -9.42
C ILE A 29 -5.65 1.10 -10.35
N GLN A 30 -6.82 1.38 -9.79
CA GLN A 30 -8.05 1.67 -10.52
C GLN A 30 -8.39 3.14 -10.33
N VAL A 31 -8.51 3.87 -11.44
CA VAL A 31 -8.87 5.29 -11.45
C VAL A 31 -10.36 5.37 -11.79
N ASN A 32 -11.16 5.87 -10.85
CA ASN A 32 -12.57 6.19 -11.02
C ASN A 32 -12.75 7.71 -11.10
N ASP A 33 -13.98 8.18 -11.34
CA ASP A 33 -14.25 9.61 -11.55
C ASP A 33 -13.80 10.52 -10.39
N ASN A 34 -14.00 10.06 -9.14
CA ASN A 34 -13.73 10.87 -7.93
C ASN A 34 -12.79 10.19 -6.93
N GLU A 35 -12.23 9.03 -7.27
CA GLU A 35 -11.37 8.27 -6.37
C GLU A 35 -10.38 7.39 -7.11
N ILE A 36 -9.31 7.01 -6.41
CA ILE A 36 -8.36 6.02 -6.90
C ILE A 36 -8.32 4.89 -5.88
N THR A 37 -8.61 3.68 -6.34
CA THR A 37 -8.52 2.47 -5.53
C THR A 37 -7.18 1.80 -5.78
N VAL A 38 -6.45 1.49 -4.70
CA VAL A 38 -5.21 0.71 -4.76
C VAL A 38 -5.45 -0.64 -4.10
N ILE A 39 -5.13 -1.72 -4.82
CA ILE A 39 -5.19 -3.09 -4.31
C ILE A 39 -3.78 -3.66 -4.38
N SER A 40 -3.22 -4.05 -3.23
CA SER A 40 -1.93 -4.74 -3.19
C SER A 40 -2.10 -6.20 -2.80
N THR A 41 -1.52 -7.10 -3.60
CA THR A 41 -1.47 -8.53 -3.31
C THR A 41 -0.03 -8.95 -3.06
N VAL A 42 0.23 -9.57 -1.90
CA VAL A 42 1.57 -10.07 -1.53
C VAL A 42 1.49 -11.56 -1.27
N LYS A 43 2.48 -12.31 -1.77
CA LYS A 43 2.59 -13.77 -1.60
C LYS A 43 3.96 -14.16 -1.08
N THR A 44 3.97 -15.16 -0.20
CA THR A 44 5.18 -15.80 0.33
C THR A 44 4.86 -17.23 0.77
N HIS A 45 5.85 -18.12 0.73
CA HIS A 45 5.86 -19.35 1.51
C HIS A 45 6.77 -19.17 2.73
N TYR A 46 6.18 -18.79 3.87
CA TYR A 46 6.96 -18.53 5.09
C TYR A 46 6.18 -18.77 6.39
N LYS A 47 6.87 -18.67 7.53
CA LYS A 47 6.30 -19.00 8.86
C LYS A 47 5.25 -17.97 9.33
N THR A 48 5.37 -16.74 8.87
CA THR A 48 4.47 -15.61 9.18
C THR A 48 3.69 -15.15 7.96
N GLY A 49 2.56 -14.47 8.18
CA GLY A 49 1.76 -13.86 7.12
C GLY A 49 2.42 -12.59 6.55
N VAL A 50 1.82 -12.07 5.47
CA VAL A 50 2.29 -10.90 4.71
C VAL A 50 1.28 -9.75 4.65
N GLU A 51 0.34 -9.71 5.59
CA GLU A 51 -0.66 -8.65 5.66
C GLU A 51 -0.03 -7.27 5.85
N MET A 52 1.07 -7.18 6.61
CA MET A 52 1.75 -5.92 6.87
C MET A 52 2.46 -5.39 5.63
N GLU A 53 3.03 -6.29 4.83
CA GLU A 53 3.65 -5.98 3.55
C GLU A 53 2.62 -5.46 2.55
N ALA A 54 1.43 -6.08 2.51
CA ALA A 54 0.33 -5.64 1.63
C ALA A 54 -0.23 -4.27 2.06
N LEU A 55 -0.41 -4.04 3.36
CA LEU A 55 -0.84 -2.75 3.90
C LEU A 55 0.19 -1.65 3.63
N THR A 56 1.48 -1.96 3.80
CA THR A 56 2.60 -1.02 3.58
C THR A 56 2.74 -0.66 2.10
N ALA A 57 2.57 -1.64 1.21
CA ALA A 57 2.52 -1.41 -0.23
C ALA A 57 1.38 -0.47 -0.63
N THR A 58 0.18 -0.74 -0.11
CA THR A 58 -1.04 0.04 -0.41
C THR A 58 -0.90 1.47 0.10
N ALA A 59 -0.51 1.65 1.36
CA ALA A 59 -0.31 2.97 1.95
C ALA A 59 0.74 3.79 1.19
N THR A 60 1.88 3.17 0.87
CA THR A 60 2.96 3.87 0.16
C THR A 60 2.58 4.21 -1.28
N ALA A 61 1.84 3.34 -1.97
CA ALA A 61 1.31 3.63 -3.29
C ALA A 61 0.33 4.81 -3.26
N LEU A 62 -0.60 4.85 -2.30
CA LEU A 62 -1.53 5.97 -2.10
C LEU A 62 -0.79 7.28 -1.77
N LEU A 63 0.21 7.25 -0.88
CA LEU A 63 1.05 8.41 -0.59
C LEU A 63 1.83 8.90 -1.82
N THR A 64 2.30 7.97 -2.66
CA THR A 64 2.98 8.30 -3.91
C THR A 64 2.02 8.96 -4.90
N ILE A 65 0.80 8.45 -5.02
CA ILE A 65 -0.25 9.06 -5.85
C ILE A 65 -0.51 10.49 -5.37
N TRP A 66 -0.71 10.70 -4.06
CA TRP A 66 -0.89 12.03 -3.49
C TRP A 66 0.28 12.94 -3.85
N ASP A 67 1.53 12.49 -3.67
CA ASP A 67 2.72 13.29 -4.00
C ASP A 67 2.74 13.75 -5.46
N MET A 68 2.29 12.89 -6.38
CA MET A 68 2.20 13.20 -7.81
C MET A 68 1.10 14.21 -8.14
N VAL A 69 -0.03 14.20 -7.42
CA VAL A 69 -1.18 15.09 -7.68
C VAL A 69 -1.22 16.33 -6.78
N LYS A 70 -0.32 16.44 -5.80
CA LYS A 70 -0.36 17.46 -4.74
C LYS A 70 -0.46 18.91 -5.21
N LYS A 71 -0.04 19.21 -6.44
CA LYS A 71 -0.18 20.54 -7.03
C LYS A 71 -1.63 20.86 -7.40
N TYR A 72 -2.36 19.86 -7.90
CA TYR A 72 -3.73 19.99 -8.40
C TYR A 72 -4.77 19.89 -7.29
N GLU A 73 -4.44 19.15 -6.23
CA GLU A 73 -5.30 18.93 -5.07
C GLU A 73 -5.29 20.08 -4.04
N LYS A 74 -4.36 21.03 -4.18
CA LYS A 74 -4.24 22.17 -3.25
C LYS A 74 -5.25 23.27 -3.55
N ASP A 75 -5.77 23.89 -2.49
CA ASP A 75 -6.50 25.15 -2.59
C ASP A 75 -5.54 26.36 -2.72
N GLN A 76 -6.13 27.56 -2.83
CA GLN A 76 -5.39 28.84 -2.90
C GLN A 76 -4.52 29.16 -1.66
N ASN A 77 -4.78 28.50 -0.53
CA ASN A 77 -4.02 28.63 0.71
C ASN A 77 -2.98 27.49 0.88
N GLY A 78 -2.83 26.64 -0.13
CA GLY A 78 -1.93 25.48 -0.11
C GLY A 78 -2.40 24.31 0.75
N GLN A 79 -3.68 24.28 1.13
CA GLN A 79 -4.30 23.21 1.94
C GLN A 79 -4.94 22.13 1.06
N TYR A 80 -5.26 20.98 1.65
CA TYR A 80 -5.96 19.86 0.98
C TYR A 80 -7.34 19.66 1.63
N PRO A 81 -8.37 20.44 1.25
CA PRO A 81 -9.67 20.42 1.94
C PRO A 81 -10.50 19.15 1.69
N ILE A 82 -10.22 18.44 0.59
CA ILE A 82 -11.01 17.28 0.14
C ILE A 82 -10.19 15.99 0.04
N THR A 83 -8.90 16.09 -0.28
CA THR A 83 -8.03 14.95 -0.54
C THR A 83 -7.82 14.18 0.75
N GLN A 84 -8.07 12.87 0.70
CA GLN A 84 -7.94 12.00 1.86
C GLN A 84 -7.55 10.59 1.43
N ILE A 85 -6.83 9.90 2.30
CA ILE A 85 -6.61 8.47 2.21
C ILE A 85 -7.54 7.82 3.22
N ILE A 86 -8.44 6.97 2.73
CA ILE A 86 -9.45 6.29 3.54
C ILE A 86 -9.40 4.78 3.30
N ASP A 87 -10.00 4.02 4.23
CA ASP A 87 -10.38 2.63 4.02
C ASP A 87 -9.23 1.63 3.67
N ILE A 88 -8.01 1.91 4.13
CA ILE A 88 -6.91 0.93 4.05
C ILE A 88 -7.23 -0.24 4.99
N LYS A 89 -7.52 -1.41 4.40
CA LYS A 89 -7.88 -2.63 5.12
C LYS A 89 -7.40 -3.88 4.40
N VAL A 90 -7.22 -4.95 5.16
CA VAL A 90 -6.99 -6.29 4.59
C VAL A 90 -8.33 -6.83 4.10
N THR A 91 -8.46 -7.03 2.78
CA THR A 91 -9.69 -7.54 2.16
C THR A 91 -9.77 -9.07 2.20
N ASN A 92 -8.63 -9.74 2.05
CA ASN A 92 -8.52 -11.19 2.13
C ASN A 92 -7.12 -11.60 2.60
N LYS A 93 -7.05 -12.59 3.50
CA LYS A 93 -5.80 -13.20 3.93
C LYS A 93 -5.97 -14.71 3.96
N VAL A 94 -5.13 -15.42 3.21
CA VAL A 94 -5.15 -16.88 3.13
C VAL A 94 -3.82 -17.43 3.64
N LYS A 95 -3.88 -18.44 4.51
CA LYS A 95 -2.73 -19.25 4.91
C LYS A 95 -3.02 -20.71 4.55
N LEU A 96 -2.38 -21.20 3.50
CA LEU A 96 -2.49 -22.61 3.11
C LEU A 96 -1.72 -23.46 4.11
N LYS A 97 -2.35 -24.53 4.60
CA LYS A 97 -1.63 -25.59 5.33
C LYS A 97 -1.02 -26.51 4.27
N ILE A 98 0.31 -26.56 4.24
CA ILE A 98 1.06 -27.60 3.52
C ILE A 98 1.12 -28.82 4.43
#